data_AF-A0A972DWA2-F1
#
_entry.id   AF-A0A972DWA2-F1
#
_cell.length_a   1.000
_cell.length_b   1.000
_cell.length_c   1.000
_cell.angle_alpha   90.00
_cell.angle_beta   90.00
_cell.angle_gamma   90.00
#
_symmetry.space_group_name_H-M   'P 1'
#
loop_
_entity.id
_entity.type
_entity.pdbx_description
1 polymer ?
#
loop_
_entity_poly.entity_id
_entity_poly.type
_entity_poly.pdbx_seq_one_letter_code
_entity_poly.pdbx_strand_id
1 'polypeptide(L)'
;MKLAVTSVVTLICLSYGVAVRADCPLDHLLIGCNRDGVEGTDDDTKLFVDCSQKYRDSGETDHANWFYPLQKSIFSSYGYRIGEPGFDVFQSTNANAGHTYDPNRAPAGEPDLDFGLIVECYALSDGLRAVHKEYPQFTIAGAGESFDHTSIHALRGDGHVHLSYQAVDGESLHWITYRFHDRLGRYESSEPFTVVFNVEPLAGDLVVDDAVDLADMAALSHCWLRQDAARQNDYWERADTNRDGAVNLIDFARMAANWRVAAIR
;
A
#
# COMPACT_ATOMS: atom_id res chain seq x y z
N MET A 1 -27.31 -71.60 -5.12
CA MET A 1 -28.57 -71.24 -5.79
C MET A 1 -29.22 -70.13 -4.97
N LYS A 2 -29.40 -68.94 -5.57
CA LYS A 2 -30.12 -67.74 -5.05
C LYS A 2 -29.45 -67.04 -3.83
N LEU A 3 -29.42 -65.71 -3.63
CA LEU A 3 -30.14 -64.52 -4.10
C LEU A 3 -29.08 -63.36 -4.18
N ALA A 4 -28.95 -62.61 -5.28
CA ALA A 4 -29.53 -61.26 -5.48
C ALA A 4 -29.18 -60.19 -4.42
N VAL A 5 -28.23 -59.30 -4.74
CA VAL A 5 -28.24 -57.90 -4.28
C VAL A 5 -27.77 -57.03 -5.45
N THR A 6 -28.73 -56.31 -6.03
CA THR A 6 -28.52 -55.27 -7.04
C THR A 6 -28.66 -53.91 -6.36
N SER A 7 -27.87 -52.94 -6.83
CA SER A 7 -28.09 -51.49 -6.73
C SER A 7 -27.70 -50.79 -5.43
N VAL A 8 -26.63 -50.00 -5.49
CA VAL A 8 -26.62 -48.52 -5.72
C VAL A 8 -25.25 -48.03 -5.24
N VAL A 9 -24.32 -47.80 -6.16
CA VAL A 9 -23.15 -46.96 -5.88
C VAL A 9 -23.17 -45.87 -6.92
N THR A 10 -23.84 -44.78 -6.59
CA THR A 10 -23.79 -43.55 -7.37
C THR A 10 -23.62 -42.40 -6.39
N LEU A 11 -22.59 -41.61 -6.68
CA LEU A 11 -22.47 -40.20 -6.32
C LEU A 11 -21.94 -39.84 -4.93
N ILE A 12 -20.64 -40.02 -4.68
CA ILE A 12 -19.88 -39.05 -3.85
C ILE A 12 -18.43 -39.04 -4.38
N CYS A 13 -18.10 -38.11 -5.29
CA CYS A 13 -16.71 -37.66 -5.55
C CYS A 13 -16.72 -36.41 -6.46
N LEU A 14 -17.63 -35.48 -6.20
CA LEU A 14 -17.64 -34.14 -6.77
C LEU A 14 -17.78 -33.12 -5.63
N SER A 15 -16.99 -33.29 -4.57
CA SER A 15 -16.59 -32.16 -3.74
C SER A 15 -15.51 -31.42 -4.51
N TYR A 16 -15.94 -30.59 -5.46
CA TYR A 16 -15.14 -29.46 -5.91
C TYR A 16 -14.63 -28.78 -4.65
N GLY A 17 -13.31 -28.70 -4.53
CA GLY A 17 -12.66 -27.92 -3.49
C GLY A 17 -13.15 -26.48 -3.64
N VAL A 18 -14.09 -26.09 -2.79
CA VAL A 18 -14.36 -24.68 -2.57
C VAL A 18 -13.10 -24.22 -1.87
N ALA A 19 -12.22 -23.55 -2.62
CA ALA A 19 -11.11 -22.82 -2.03
C ALA A 19 -11.74 -21.77 -1.14
N VAL A 20 -11.86 -22.08 0.15
CA VAL A 20 -12.10 -21.08 1.18
C VAL A 20 -10.81 -20.27 1.22
N ARG A 21 -10.74 -19.22 0.38
CA ARG A 21 -9.70 -18.21 0.51
C ARG A 21 -10.04 -17.47 1.79
N ALA A 22 -9.29 -17.76 2.85
CA ALA A 22 -9.34 -16.94 4.05
C ALA A 22 -8.87 -15.53 3.65
N ASP A 23 -9.65 -14.51 3.99
CA ASP A 23 -9.18 -13.13 3.90
C ASP A 23 -7.87 -13.03 4.68
N CYS A 24 -6.83 -12.50 4.03
CA CYS A 24 -5.53 -12.36 4.66
C CYS A 24 -5.64 -11.30 5.76
N PRO A 25 -5.37 -11.64 7.03
CA PRO A 25 -5.47 -10.67 8.13
C PRO A 25 -4.30 -9.68 8.15
N LEU A 26 -3.52 -9.58 7.07
CA LEU A 26 -2.30 -8.77 6.97
C LEU A 26 -2.58 -7.51 6.14
N ASP A 27 -1.86 -6.44 6.46
CA ASP A 27 -1.95 -5.17 5.74
C ASP A 27 -1.47 -5.26 4.29
N HIS A 28 -2.35 -4.84 3.38
CA HIS A 28 -2.03 -4.68 1.97
C HIS A 28 -2.46 -3.28 1.53
N LEU A 29 -1.56 -2.60 0.83
CA LEU A 29 -1.88 -1.35 0.14
C LEU A 29 -2.66 -1.71 -1.13
N LEU A 30 -3.89 -1.20 -1.24
CA LEU A 30 -4.77 -1.55 -2.35
C LEU A 30 -4.51 -0.65 -3.55
N ILE A 31 -4.29 -1.27 -4.69
CA ILE A 31 -4.18 -0.63 -5.99
C ILE A 31 -5.57 -0.56 -6.60
N GLY A 32 -5.98 0.65 -6.98
CA GLY A 32 -7.26 0.89 -7.65
C GLY A 32 -7.13 1.87 -8.80
N CYS A 33 -8.24 2.07 -9.51
CA CYS A 33 -8.50 3.21 -10.39
C CYS A 33 -9.81 3.89 -9.97
N ASN A 34 -10.13 5.09 -10.45
CA ASN A 34 -11.36 5.78 -10.06
C ASN A 34 -11.44 5.98 -8.53
N ARG A 35 -10.67 6.93 -7.99
CA ARG A 35 -10.53 7.09 -6.54
C ARG A 35 -11.85 7.46 -5.87
N ASP A 36 -12.69 8.26 -6.53
CA ASP A 36 -14.00 8.66 -5.99
C ASP A 36 -15.08 7.58 -6.11
N GLY A 37 -14.84 6.56 -6.96
CA GLY A 37 -15.75 5.44 -7.19
C GLY A 37 -17.01 5.80 -7.96
N VAL A 38 -17.02 6.94 -8.64
CA VAL A 38 -18.11 7.46 -9.46
C VAL A 38 -17.73 7.29 -10.93
N GLU A 39 -18.55 6.59 -11.70
CA GLU A 39 -18.27 6.40 -13.13
C GLU A 39 -18.47 7.70 -13.92
N GLY A 40 -17.58 7.98 -14.87
CA GLY A 40 -17.65 9.10 -15.80
C GLY A 40 -16.93 10.36 -15.33
N THR A 41 -16.06 10.25 -14.32
CA THR A 41 -15.25 11.34 -13.77
C THR A 41 -13.82 11.32 -14.32
N ASP A 42 -13.10 12.41 -14.12
CA ASP A 42 -11.74 12.60 -14.64
C ASP A 42 -10.70 11.64 -14.04
N ASP A 43 -11.04 10.85 -13.02
CA ASP A 43 -10.17 9.87 -12.37
C ASP A 43 -10.50 8.41 -12.69
N ASP A 44 -11.48 8.14 -13.56
CA ASP A 44 -11.84 6.80 -14.04
C ASP A 44 -10.63 5.97 -14.51
N THR A 45 -9.66 6.63 -15.15
CA THR A 45 -8.46 6.01 -15.70
C THR A 45 -7.20 6.27 -14.87
N LYS A 46 -7.32 6.84 -13.67
CA LYS A 46 -6.15 7.18 -12.83
C LYS A 46 -5.93 6.15 -11.75
N LEU A 47 -4.73 5.55 -11.72
CA LEU A 47 -4.36 4.66 -10.64
C LEU A 47 -4.23 5.42 -9.31
N PHE A 48 -4.57 4.77 -8.20
CA PHE A 48 -4.36 5.30 -6.86
C PHE A 48 -4.04 4.18 -5.87
N VAL A 49 -3.49 4.56 -4.71
CA VAL A 49 -3.43 3.70 -3.53
C VAL A 49 -4.56 4.05 -2.58
N ASP A 50 -5.28 3.05 -2.05
CA ASP A 50 -6.22 3.31 -0.97
C ASP A 50 -5.47 3.63 0.33
N CYS A 51 -5.34 4.92 0.63
CA CYS A 51 -4.71 5.41 1.84
C CYS A 51 -5.38 4.91 3.13
N SER A 52 -6.64 4.43 3.06
CA SER A 52 -7.31 3.85 4.23
C SER A 52 -6.60 2.61 4.78
N GLN A 53 -5.78 1.95 3.97
CA GLN A 53 -4.97 0.80 4.40
C GLN A 53 -3.60 1.19 4.95
N LYS A 54 -3.17 2.45 4.82
CA LYS A 54 -1.89 2.88 5.39
C LYS A 54 -1.97 2.78 6.92
N TYR A 55 -1.03 2.03 7.48
CA TYR A 55 -0.79 1.88 8.91
C TYR A 55 -1.93 1.22 9.68
N ARG A 56 -2.80 0.45 9.02
CA ARG A 56 -3.94 -0.20 9.66
C ARG A 56 -3.46 -1.13 10.78
N ASP A 57 -2.46 -1.98 10.56
CA ASP A 57 -1.87 -2.89 11.56
C ASP A 57 -0.57 -2.32 12.16
N SER A 58 -0.53 -1.01 12.41
CA SER A 58 0.67 -0.34 12.93
C SER A 58 0.91 -0.51 14.44
N GLY A 59 0.08 -1.25 15.19
CA GLY A 59 0.26 -1.46 16.63
C GLY A 59 -0.79 -2.37 17.26
N GLU A 60 -1.07 -2.17 18.56
CA GLU A 60 -2.04 -2.99 19.33
C GLU A 60 -3.50 -2.80 18.91
N THR A 61 -3.79 -1.67 18.27
CA THR A 61 -5.10 -1.33 17.71
C THR A 61 -4.93 -0.78 16.31
N ASP A 62 -5.98 -0.86 15.49
CA ASP A 62 -5.93 -0.35 14.14
C ASP A 62 -5.50 1.12 14.09
N HIS A 63 -4.52 1.45 13.25
CA HIS A 63 -3.96 2.79 13.10
C HIS A 63 -3.41 3.38 14.40
N ALA A 64 -2.82 2.54 15.27
CA ALA A 64 -2.15 3.00 16.48
C ALA A 64 -1.05 4.04 16.21
N ASN A 65 -0.31 3.88 15.10
CA ASN A 65 0.80 4.76 14.72
C ASN A 65 0.63 5.27 13.28
N TRP A 66 1.29 6.39 12.93
CA TRP A 66 1.35 6.92 11.56
C TRP A 66 2.58 6.42 10.77
N PHE A 67 3.08 5.27 11.19
CA PHE A 67 4.24 4.57 10.66
C PHE A 67 4.13 3.10 11.06
N TYR A 68 4.82 2.21 10.34
CA TYR A 68 4.92 0.81 10.72
C TYR A 68 6.13 0.57 11.64
N PRO A 69 5.95 0.12 12.89
CA PRO A 69 7.08 -0.14 13.78
C PRO A 69 7.89 -1.33 13.28
N LEU A 70 9.22 -1.20 13.27
CA LEU A 70 10.11 -2.28 12.89
C LEU A 70 10.48 -3.13 14.11
N GLN A 71 10.65 -4.44 13.89
CA GLN A 71 11.04 -5.40 14.92
C GLN A 71 12.49 -5.82 14.75
N LYS A 72 13.18 -6.02 15.87
CA LYS A 72 14.57 -6.48 15.86
C LYS A 72 14.67 -7.84 15.16
N SER A 73 15.64 -7.93 14.26
CA SER A 73 15.96 -9.09 13.44
C SER A 73 17.23 -9.76 13.97
N ILE A 74 17.35 -11.07 13.73
CA ILE A 74 18.56 -11.85 14.05
C ILE A 74 19.66 -11.68 12.99
N PHE A 75 19.34 -11.11 11.84
CA PHE A 75 20.25 -11.00 10.71
C PHE A 75 21.08 -9.71 10.81
N SER A 76 22.39 -9.84 10.75
CA SER A 76 23.30 -8.68 10.86
C SER A 76 23.25 -7.74 9.66
N SER A 77 22.81 -8.22 8.49
CA SER A 77 22.67 -7.40 7.28
C SER A 77 21.41 -6.55 7.25
N TYR A 78 20.48 -6.77 8.17
CA TYR A 78 19.29 -5.97 8.39
C TYR A 78 18.84 -6.17 9.84
N GLY A 79 19.26 -5.27 10.72
CA GLY A 79 19.04 -5.38 12.16
C GLY A 79 17.58 -5.29 12.56
N TYR A 80 16.71 -4.77 11.69
CA TYR A 80 15.29 -4.57 11.94
C TYR A 80 14.45 -4.90 10.71
N ARG A 81 13.21 -5.32 10.93
CA ARG A 81 12.27 -5.67 9.84
C ARG A 81 10.82 -5.65 10.27
N ILE A 82 9.95 -5.56 9.28
CA ILE A 82 8.55 -5.98 9.35
C ILE A 82 8.24 -6.87 8.14
N GLY A 83 7.19 -7.68 8.22
CA GLY A 83 6.78 -8.60 7.15
C GLY A 83 5.75 -8.01 6.18
N GLU A 84 5.25 -6.80 6.46
CA GLU A 84 4.10 -6.13 5.85
C GLU A 84 4.28 -4.61 5.96
N PRO A 85 3.58 -3.76 5.18
CA PRO A 85 2.49 -4.09 4.26
C PRO A 85 2.91 -4.67 2.91
N GLY A 86 2.02 -5.46 2.30
CA GLY A 86 2.10 -5.90 0.92
C GLY A 86 1.32 -5.00 -0.05
N PHE A 87 1.02 -5.55 -1.23
CA PHE A 87 0.13 -4.97 -2.23
C PHE A 87 -0.98 -5.96 -2.63
N ASP A 88 -2.16 -5.43 -2.87
CA ASP A 88 -3.27 -6.16 -3.50
C ASP A 88 -4.06 -5.20 -4.40
N VAL A 89 -5.02 -5.71 -5.16
CA VAL A 89 -5.87 -4.95 -6.08
C VAL A 89 -7.33 -5.02 -5.63
N PHE A 90 -8.08 -3.92 -5.80
CA PHE A 90 -9.53 -3.99 -5.64
C PHE A 90 -10.14 -5.07 -6.55
N GLN A 91 -10.99 -5.89 -5.96
CA GLN A 91 -11.70 -7.00 -6.59
C GLN A 91 -13.01 -6.51 -7.19
N SER A 92 -13.20 -6.74 -8.49
CA SER A 92 -14.46 -6.40 -9.17
C SER A 92 -15.52 -7.49 -9.09
N THR A 93 -15.11 -8.76 -8.91
CA THR A 93 -16.02 -9.91 -9.08
C THR A 93 -16.27 -10.72 -7.80
N ASN A 94 -15.44 -10.56 -6.77
CA ASN A 94 -15.57 -11.32 -5.53
C ASN A 94 -16.22 -10.49 -4.42
N ALA A 95 -17.56 -10.44 -4.39
CA ALA A 95 -18.32 -9.71 -3.38
C ALA A 95 -18.11 -10.16 -1.92
N ASN A 96 -17.44 -11.30 -1.72
CA ASN A 96 -17.13 -11.80 -0.38
C ASN A 96 -15.74 -11.36 0.12
N ALA A 97 -14.95 -10.65 -0.70
CA ALA A 97 -13.65 -10.15 -0.28
C ALA A 97 -13.83 -8.91 0.60
N GLY A 98 -13.68 -9.05 1.91
CA GLY A 98 -14.16 -8.04 2.87
C GLY A 98 -13.54 -6.66 2.68
N HIS A 99 -12.21 -6.60 2.49
CA HIS A 99 -11.46 -5.35 2.39
C HIS A 99 -11.15 -4.90 0.97
N THR A 100 -11.31 -5.80 0.00
CA THR A 100 -10.83 -5.57 -1.37
C THR A 100 -11.95 -5.54 -2.37
N TYR A 101 -13.19 -5.92 -2.03
CA TYR A 101 -14.31 -5.80 -2.95
C TYR A 101 -14.74 -4.35 -3.16
N ASP A 102 -14.43 -3.81 -4.35
CA ASP A 102 -15.01 -2.58 -4.86
C ASP A 102 -14.96 -2.57 -6.40
N PRO A 103 -16.08 -2.87 -7.07
CA PRO A 103 -16.10 -2.96 -8.52
C PRO A 103 -15.93 -1.63 -9.24
N ASN A 104 -16.24 -0.50 -8.60
CA ASN A 104 -16.07 0.82 -9.22
C ASN A 104 -14.62 1.27 -9.16
N ARG A 105 -13.88 0.81 -8.14
CA ARG A 105 -12.49 1.19 -7.89
C ARG A 105 -11.46 0.14 -8.35
N ALA A 106 -11.95 -1.00 -8.84
CA ALA A 106 -11.14 -2.07 -9.39
C ALA A 106 -10.73 -1.80 -10.85
N PRO A 107 -9.46 -2.05 -11.22
CA PRO A 107 -9.06 -2.15 -12.61
C PRO A 107 -9.94 -3.17 -13.36
N ALA A 108 -10.44 -2.77 -14.52
CA ALA A 108 -11.43 -3.52 -15.27
C ALA A 108 -10.78 -4.40 -16.34
N GLY A 109 -11.23 -5.65 -16.42
CA GLY A 109 -10.75 -6.64 -17.40
C GLY A 109 -9.83 -7.69 -16.81
N GLU A 110 -9.20 -8.47 -17.68
CA GLU A 110 -8.30 -9.55 -17.31
C GLU A 110 -6.88 -9.03 -17.08
N PRO A 111 -6.24 -9.34 -15.94
CA PRO A 111 -4.85 -9.00 -15.71
C PRO A 111 -3.95 -9.65 -16.78
N ASP A 112 -2.90 -8.94 -17.22
CA ASP A 112 -1.98 -9.30 -18.32
C ASP A 112 -2.59 -9.31 -19.73
N LEU A 113 -3.87 -8.97 -19.87
CA LEU A 113 -4.53 -8.79 -21.16
C LEU A 113 -5.04 -7.36 -21.33
N ASP A 114 -5.75 -6.86 -20.33
CA ASP A 114 -6.40 -5.55 -20.34
C ASP A 114 -5.62 -4.49 -19.54
N PHE A 115 -4.83 -4.92 -18.55
CA PHE A 115 -3.93 -4.08 -17.77
C PHE A 115 -2.74 -4.88 -17.22
N GLY A 116 -1.62 -4.21 -16.92
CA GLY A 116 -0.47 -4.82 -16.26
C GLY A 116 0.19 -3.87 -15.26
N LEU A 117 -0.09 -4.08 -13.98
CA LEU A 117 0.31 -3.18 -12.89
C LEU A 117 1.77 -3.41 -12.50
N ILE A 118 2.55 -2.33 -12.59
CA ILE A 118 3.91 -2.23 -12.08
C ILE A 118 3.89 -1.38 -10.82
N VAL A 119 4.56 -1.87 -9.77
CA VAL A 119 4.84 -1.10 -8.56
C VAL A 119 6.30 -0.65 -8.62
N GLU A 120 6.51 0.64 -8.84
CA GLU A 120 7.81 1.31 -8.89
C GLU A 120 8.18 1.86 -7.51
N CYS A 121 9.43 1.65 -7.11
CA CYS A 121 10.08 2.41 -6.05
C CYS A 121 10.53 3.77 -6.61
N TYR A 122 9.76 4.82 -6.33
CA TYR A 122 10.06 6.17 -6.79
C TYR A 122 11.25 6.77 -6.04
N ALA A 123 11.30 6.55 -4.72
CA ALA A 123 12.38 6.97 -3.83
C ALA A 123 12.35 6.14 -2.53
N LEU A 124 13.44 6.12 -1.77
CA LEU A 124 13.49 5.47 -0.45
C LEU A 124 14.62 6.06 0.40
N SER A 125 14.50 5.89 1.72
CA SER A 125 15.55 6.27 2.69
C SER A 125 16.76 5.34 2.61
N ASP A 126 17.93 5.89 2.93
CA ASP A 126 19.15 5.09 3.08
C ASP A 126 18.98 3.99 4.12
N GLY A 127 19.46 2.79 3.80
CA GLY A 127 19.45 1.65 4.73
C GLY A 127 18.12 0.90 4.83
N LEU A 128 17.08 1.29 4.07
CA LEU A 128 15.84 0.52 3.90
C LEU A 128 15.90 -0.31 2.61
N ARG A 129 15.26 -1.49 2.64
CA ARG A 129 14.91 -2.25 1.43
C ARG A 129 13.57 -2.98 1.61
N ALA A 130 12.86 -3.21 0.52
CA ALA A 130 11.68 -4.06 0.48
C ALA A 130 12.00 -5.38 -0.22
N VAL A 131 11.55 -6.51 0.36
CA VAL A 131 11.92 -7.85 -0.14
C VAL A 131 10.68 -8.72 -0.25
N HIS A 132 10.44 -9.24 -1.45
CA HIS A 132 9.50 -10.34 -1.64
C HIS A 132 10.25 -11.67 -1.55
N LYS A 133 9.87 -12.51 -0.59
CA LYS A 133 10.58 -13.77 -0.28
C LYS A 133 9.99 -14.99 -0.97
N GLU A 134 8.81 -14.84 -1.56
CA GLU A 134 8.13 -15.90 -2.29
C GLU A 134 8.50 -15.82 -3.77
N TYR A 135 8.27 -16.88 -4.53
CA TYR A 135 8.65 -16.92 -5.94
C TYR A 135 7.64 -16.10 -6.79
N PRO A 136 8.09 -15.19 -7.68
CA PRO A 136 9.49 -14.85 -7.98
C PRO A 136 10.09 -13.90 -6.94
N GLN A 137 11.24 -14.27 -6.38
CA GLN A 137 11.89 -13.46 -5.35
C GLN A 137 12.51 -12.20 -5.94
N PHE A 138 12.36 -11.08 -5.25
CA PHE A 138 13.01 -9.83 -5.63
C PHE A 138 13.35 -8.97 -4.41
N THR A 139 14.20 -7.98 -4.63
CA THR A 139 14.55 -6.97 -3.64
C THR A 139 14.50 -5.61 -4.33
N ILE A 140 13.85 -4.65 -3.69
CA ILE A 140 13.89 -3.24 -3.99
C ILE A 140 14.80 -2.59 -2.96
N ALA A 141 15.94 -2.08 -3.39
CA ALA A 141 16.92 -1.36 -2.57
C ALA A 141 17.35 -0.03 -3.21
N GLY A 142 16.76 0.35 -4.35
CA GLY A 142 17.05 1.60 -5.05
C GLY A 142 15.83 2.24 -5.71
N ALA A 143 15.91 3.55 -5.95
CA ALA A 143 14.94 4.27 -6.76
C ALA A 143 14.97 3.79 -8.23
N GLY A 144 13.80 3.74 -8.86
CA GLY A 144 13.59 3.21 -10.22
C GLY A 144 13.53 1.69 -10.31
N GLU A 145 13.78 0.96 -9.22
CA GLU A 145 13.53 -0.48 -9.17
C GLU A 145 12.03 -0.75 -9.03
N SER A 146 11.56 -1.83 -9.62
CA SER A 146 10.13 -2.13 -9.67
C SER A 146 9.87 -3.64 -9.72
N PHE A 147 8.63 -4.04 -9.45
CA PHE A 147 8.16 -5.39 -9.75
C PHE A 147 6.82 -5.37 -10.49
N ASP A 148 6.57 -6.44 -11.21
CA ASP A 148 5.34 -6.64 -11.97
C ASP A 148 4.32 -7.38 -11.11
N HIS A 149 3.41 -6.62 -10.50
CA HIS A 149 2.39 -7.15 -9.62
C HIS A 149 1.47 -8.12 -10.36
N THR A 150 1.05 -7.75 -11.57
CA THR A 150 0.12 -8.57 -12.35
C THR A 150 0.73 -9.91 -12.75
N SER A 151 1.98 -9.93 -13.19
CA SER A 151 2.67 -11.16 -13.57
C SER A 151 2.86 -12.09 -12.37
N ILE A 152 3.13 -11.54 -11.18
CA ILE A 152 3.19 -12.33 -9.93
C ILE A 152 1.83 -12.93 -9.60
N HIS A 153 0.77 -12.13 -9.71
CA HIS A 153 -0.60 -12.61 -9.51
C HIS A 153 -0.92 -13.75 -10.47
N ALA A 154 -0.69 -13.58 -11.76
CA ALA A 154 -0.94 -14.60 -12.77
C ALA A 154 -0.16 -15.89 -12.51
N LEU A 155 1.11 -15.78 -12.09
CA LEU A 155 1.97 -16.94 -11.79
C LEU A 155 1.47 -17.73 -10.57
N ARG A 156 0.99 -17.03 -9.55
CA ARG A 156 0.64 -17.63 -8.25
C ARG A 156 -0.84 -17.97 -8.12
N GLY A 157 -1.68 -17.40 -8.99
CA GLY A 157 -3.14 -17.41 -8.82
C GLY A 157 -3.62 -16.65 -7.59
N ASP A 158 -2.77 -15.78 -7.04
CA ASP A 158 -3.00 -15.01 -5.83
C ASP A 158 -2.52 -13.57 -6.02
N GLY A 159 -3.45 -12.61 -5.92
CA GLY A 159 -3.21 -11.19 -6.14
C GLY A 159 -2.43 -10.51 -5.01
N HIS A 160 -2.28 -11.19 -3.88
CA HIS A 160 -1.61 -10.64 -2.71
C HIS A 160 -0.08 -10.79 -2.84
N VAL A 161 0.62 -9.65 -2.80
CA VAL A 161 2.09 -9.60 -2.81
C VAL A 161 2.59 -9.11 -1.47
N HIS A 162 3.09 -10.05 -0.64
CA HIS A 162 3.70 -9.74 0.65
C HIS A 162 5.10 -9.12 0.51
N LEU A 163 5.39 -8.04 1.24
CA LEU A 163 6.72 -7.43 1.27
C LEU A 163 7.30 -7.37 2.67
N SER A 164 8.52 -7.88 2.83
CA SER A 164 9.30 -7.69 4.04
C SER A 164 10.19 -6.45 3.91
N TYR A 165 9.84 -5.40 4.64
CA TYR A 165 10.70 -4.23 4.82
C TYR A 165 11.81 -4.51 5.83
N GLN A 166 13.04 -4.15 5.47
CA GLN A 166 14.25 -4.50 6.21
C GLN A 166 15.12 -3.26 6.32
N ALA A 167 15.49 -2.89 7.54
CA ALA A 167 16.29 -1.72 7.83
C ALA A 167 17.59 -2.08 8.56
N VAL A 168 18.61 -1.25 8.37
CA VAL A 168 19.91 -1.37 9.03
C VAL A 168 19.86 -1.07 10.54
N ASP A 169 18.95 -0.19 10.95
CA ASP A 169 18.71 0.21 12.34
C ASP A 169 17.21 0.36 12.64
N GLY A 170 16.89 0.59 13.91
CA GLY A 170 15.52 0.69 14.43
C GLY A 170 15.34 1.95 15.28
N GLU A 171 16.16 2.98 15.04
CA GLU A 171 16.07 4.26 15.73
C GLU A 171 15.79 5.42 14.77
N SER A 172 16.14 5.26 13.50
CA SER A 172 15.97 6.28 12.47
C SER A 172 14.60 6.21 11.81
N LEU A 173 14.20 7.32 11.19
CA LEU A 173 13.11 7.37 10.23
C LEU A 173 13.50 6.58 8.97
N HIS A 174 12.67 5.62 8.59
CA HIS A 174 12.82 4.88 7.33
C HIS A 174 11.56 5.06 6.49
N TRP A 175 11.69 5.20 5.18
CA TRP A 175 10.56 5.46 4.29
C TRP A 175 10.81 4.95 2.87
N ILE A 176 9.73 4.69 2.16
CA ILE A 176 9.74 4.33 0.75
C ILE A 176 8.55 4.99 0.05
N THR A 177 8.82 5.65 -1.07
CA THR A 177 7.82 6.23 -1.94
C THR A 177 7.59 5.30 -3.11
N TYR A 178 6.34 4.92 -3.33
CA TYR A 178 5.93 4.09 -4.44
C TYR A 178 5.17 4.89 -5.47
N ARG A 179 5.16 4.38 -6.70
CA ARG A 179 4.30 4.82 -7.78
C ARG A 179 3.76 3.63 -8.56
N PHE A 180 2.50 3.69 -8.98
CA PHE A 180 1.89 2.64 -9.79
C PHE A 180 1.86 3.04 -11.26
N HIS A 181 2.14 2.08 -12.13
CA HIS A 181 2.06 2.23 -13.58
C HIS A 181 1.27 1.07 -14.19
N ASP A 182 0.64 1.35 -15.32
CA ASP A 182 0.14 0.30 -16.19
C ASP A 182 1.04 0.16 -17.42
N ARG A 183 1.70 -1.00 -17.55
CA ARG A 183 2.59 -1.31 -18.67
C ARG A 183 1.85 -1.45 -20.01
N LEU A 184 0.53 -1.66 -19.98
CA LEU A 184 -0.31 -1.75 -21.18
C LEU A 184 -0.92 -0.39 -21.58
N GLY A 185 -0.76 0.64 -20.72
CA GLY A 185 -1.12 2.03 -21.03
C GLY A 185 -2.62 2.35 -21.01
N ARG A 186 -3.45 1.49 -20.41
CA ARG A 186 -4.88 1.76 -20.19
C ARG A 186 -5.09 2.77 -19.07
N TYR A 187 -4.28 2.71 -18.02
CA TYR A 187 -4.39 3.61 -16.88
C TYR A 187 -3.24 4.62 -16.79
N GLU A 188 -3.57 5.84 -16.42
CA GLU A 188 -2.61 6.86 -16.00
C GLU A 188 -1.94 6.44 -14.69
N SER A 189 -0.65 6.78 -14.55
CA SER A 189 0.12 6.45 -13.36
C SER A 189 -0.42 7.15 -12.13
N SER A 190 -0.27 6.53 -10.97
CA SER A 190 -0.66 7.17 -9.71
C SER A 190 0.22 8.38 -9.40
N GLU A 191 -0.28 9.26 -8.54
CA GLU A 191 0.62 10.12 -7.77
C GLU A 191 1.54 9.26 -6.89
N PRO A 192 2.78 9.69 -6.63
CA PRO A 192 3.63 9.01 -5.66
C PRO A 192 3.01 9.05 -4.26
N PHE A 193 3.20 7.98 -3.49
CA PHE A 193 2.76 7.93 -2.09
C PHE A 193 3.85 7.31 -1.23
N THR A 194 4.02 7.85 -0.02
CA THR A 194 5.09 7.43 0.88
C THR A 194 4.56 6.55 2.01
N VAL A 195 5.23 5.43 2.26
CA VAL A 195 5.03 4.56 3.42
C VAL A 195 6.20 4.77 4.37
N VAL A 196 5.89 4.85 5.67
CA VAL A 196 6.83 5.25 6.70
C VAL A 196 7.00 4.15 7.74
N PHE A 197 8.21 4.00 8.24
CA PHE A 197 8.61 2.95 9.15
C PHE A 197 9.37 3.53 10.35
N ASN A 198 9.18 2.85 11.48
CA ASN A 198 9.93 2.98 12.72
C ASN A 198 9.75 4.27 13.55
N VAL A 199 9.77 5.44 12.92
CA VAL A 199 9.63 6.73 13.59
C VAL A 199 8.55 7.54 12.87
N GLU A 200 7.77 8.31 13.62
CA GLU A 200 6.85 9.28 13.02
C GLU A 200 7.63 10.51 12.53
N PRO A 201 7.51 10.89 11.25
CA PRO A 201 8.06 12.13 10.71
C PRO A 201 7.68 13.34 11.56
N LEU A 202 8.54 14.35 11.56
CA LEU A 202 8.25 15.61 12.22
C LEU A 202 6.93 16.18 11.70
N ALA A 203 6.16 16.85 12.57
CA ALA A 203 4.95 17.52 12.11
C ALA A 203 5.34 18.59 11.08
N GLY A 204 4.83 18.45 9.85
CA GLY A 204 5.19 19.28 8.71
C GLY A 204 6.32 18.75 7.83
N ASP A 205 6.90 17.58 8.10
CA ASP A 205 7.74 16.84 7.13
C ASP A 205 6.79 16.06 6.20
N LEU A 206 6.35 16.74 5.14
CA LEU A 206 5.32 16.26 4.21
C LEU A 206 5.92 15.53 3.01
N VAL A 207 7.14 15.90 2.58
CA VAL A 207 7.85 15.12 1.55
C VAL A 207 8.56 13.90 2.14
N VAL A 208 8.65 13.81 3.47
CA VAL A 208 9.19 12.69 4.25
C VAL A 208 10.67 12.49 3.95
N ASP A 209 11.49 13.47 4.31
CA ASP A 209 12.94 13.43 4.13
C ASP A 209 13.77 13.71 5.41
N ASP A 210 13.11 13.64 6.58
CA ASP A 210 13.68 13.94 7.91
C ASP A 210 14.04 15.44 8.10
N ALA A 211 13.59 16.31 7.20
CA ALA A 211 13.68 17.76 7.33
C ALA A 211 12.29 18.41 7.26
N VAL A 212 12.22 19.68 7.66
CA VAL A 212 11.03 20.52 7.46
C VAL A 212 11.50 21.82 6.85
N ASP A 213 11.28 21.97 5.55
CA ASP A 213 11.79 23.07 4.76
C ASP A 213 10.82 23.57 3.65
N LEU A 214 11.36 24.25 2.64
CA LEU A 214 10.56 24.83 1.54
C LEU A 214 9.85 23.77 0.68
N ALA A 215 10.40 22.56 0.56
CA ALA A 215 9.75 21.47 -0.14
C ALA A 215 8.44 21.09 0.57
N ASP A 216 8.47 21.00 1.89
CA ASP A 216 7.27 20.72 2.67
C ASP A 216 6.27 21.87 2.64
N MET A 217 6.74 23.12 2.70
CA MET A 217 5.86 24.28 2.53
C MET A 217 5.13 24.24 1.19
N ALA A 218 5.83 23.85 0.11
CA ALA A 218 5.23 23.68 -1.19
C ALA A 218 4.17 22.55 -1.17
N ALA A 219 4.48 21.40 -0.56
CA ALA A 219 3.52 20.30 -0.37
C ALA A 219 2.27 20.75 0.43
N LEU A 220 2.44 21.47 1.53
CA LEU A 220 1.34 22.02 2.34
C LEU A 220 0.46 22.95 1.53
N SER A 221 1.03 23.76 0.63
CA SER A 221 0.29 24.71 -0.19
C SER A 221 -0.72 24.04 -1.13
N HIS A 222 -0.44 22.81 -1.60
CA HIS A 222 -1.37 22.02 -2.42
C HIS A 222 -2.60 21.54 -1.64
N CYS A 223 -2.48 21.52 -0.32
CA CYS A 223 -3.53 21.08 0.60
C CYS A 223 -4.14 22.24 1.41
N TRP A 224 -3.70 23.48 1.19
CA TRP A 224 -4.11 24.62 2.01
C TRP A 224 -5.63 24.81 2.03
N LEU A 225 -6.20 24.91 3.24
CA LEU A 225 -7.64 25.04 3.51
C LEU A 225 -8.51 23.85 3.08
N ARG A 226 -7.91 22.73 2.65
CA ARG A 226 -8.69 21.51 2.39
C ARG A 226 -9.37 21.03 3.67
N GLN A 227 -10.60 20.58 3.50
CA GLN A 227 -11.45 20.01 4.54
C GLN A 227 -11.53 18.49 4.35
N ASP A 228 -12.30 17.82 5.19
CA ASP A 228 -12.59 16.38 5.10
C ASP A 228 -11.31 15.52 5.12
N ALA A 229 -10.28 15.98 5.84
CA ALA A 229 -9.09 15.21 6.09
C ALA A 229 -9.44 13.98 6.95
N ALA A 230 -9.08 12.81 6.46
CA ALA A 230 -9.42 11.54 7.08
C ALA A 230 -8.45 10.44 6.63
N ARG A 231 -8.59 9.23 7.14
CA ARG A 231 -7.72 8.10 6.76
C ARG A 231 -7.73 7.83 5.24
N GLN A 232 -8.86 8.05 4.57
CA GLN A 232 -9.05 7.82 3.13
C GLN A 232 -8.16 8.72 2.25
N ASN A 233 -7.68 9.84 2.78
CA ASN A 233 -6.74 10.74 2.09
C ASN A 233 -5.43 10.91 2.87
N ASP A 234 -5.13 10.00 3.79
CA ASP A 234 -3.99 10.09 4.71
C ASP A 234 -3.90 11.46 5.41
N TYR A 235 -5.05 12.01 5.82
CA TYR A 235 -5.18 13.37 6.34
C TYR A 235 -4.51 14.42 5.42
N TRP A 236 -4.82 14.30 4.13
CA TRP A 236 -4.19 15.02 3.01
C TRP A 236 -2.67 14.85 2.96
N GLU A 237 -2.21 13.61 2.84
CA GLU A 237 -0.77 13.27 2.83
C GLU A 237 -0.02 13.91 4.01
N ARG A 238 -0.58 13.75 5.22
CA ARG A 238 -0.05 14.24 6.51
C ARG A 238 -0.09 15.76 6.69
N ALA A 239 -0.67 16.51 5.75
CA ALA A 239 -0.81 17.96 5.83
C ALA A 239 -1.71 18.42 6.99
N ASP A 240 -2.76 17.67 7.32
CA ASP A 240 -3.53 17.84 8.56
C ASP A 240 -2.80 17.13 9.70
N THR A 241 -1.81 17.84 10.24
CA THR A 241 -0.86 17.35 11.24
C THR A 241 -1.48 17.14 12.62
N ASN A 242 -2.60 17.79 12.92
CA ASN A 242 -3.33 17.60 14.17
C ASN A 242 -4.53 16.65 14.04
N ARG A 243 -4.82 16.20 12.82
CA ARG A 243 -5.90 15.28 12.47
C ARG A 243 -7.26 15.81 12.90
N ASP A 244 -7.46 17.12 12.78
CA ASP A 244 -8.72 17.78 13.15
C ASP A 244 -9.75 17.82 12.00
N GLY A 245 -9.38 17.30 10.83
CA GLY A 245 -10.22 17.24 9.65
C GLY A 245 -9.96 18.37 8.65
N ALA A 246 -9.08 19.32 8.96
CA ALA A 246 -8.88 20.50 8.12
C ALA A 246 -7.43 21.00 8.12
N VAL A 247 -6.85 21.16 6.93
CA VAL A 247 -5.52 21.77 6.78
C VAL A 247 -5.62 23.29 6.94
N ASN A 248 -5.05 23.84 8.00
CA ASN A 248 -5.21 25.25 8.32
C ASN A 248 -3.97 25.88 9.01
N LEU A 249 -4.15 27.07 9.61
CA LEU A 249 -3.06 27.78 10.29
C LEU A 249 -2.47 27.02 11.48
N ILE A 250 -3.21 26.11 12.09
CA ILE A 250 -2.72 25.25 13.18
C ILE A 250 -1.66 24.28 12.63
N ASP A 251 -1.90 23.67 11.47
CA ASP A 251 -0.94 22.76 10.82
C ASP A 251 0.30 23.49 10.36
N PHE A 252 0.10 24.66 9.74
CA PHE A 252 1.21 25.55 9.39
C PHE A 252 2.06 25.90 10.62
N ALA A 253 1.44 26.23 11.76
CA ALA A 253 2.16 26.55 12.98
C ALA A 253 2.95 25.35 13.53
N ARG A 254 2.42 24.13 13.40
CA ARG A 254 3.13 22.89 13.77
C ARG A 254 4.31 22.61 12.85
N MET A 255 4.15 22.79 11.54
CA MET A 255 5.25 22.74 10.57
C MET A 255 6.32 23.77 10.92
N ALA A 256 5.93 25.04 11.11
CA ALA A 256 6.86 26.12 11.41
C ALA A 256 7.66 25.90 12.70
N ALA A 257 7.08 25.21 13.70
CA ALA A 257 7.77 24.85 14.93
C ALA A 257 8.90 23.81 14.71
N ASN A 258 8.80 22.98 13.68
CA ASN A 258 9.83 22.03 13.28
C ASN A 258 10.76 22.56 12.19
N TRP A 259 10.53 23.78 11.70
CA TRP A 259 11.29 24.35 10.59
C TRP A 259 12.79 24.31 10.86
N ARG A 260 13.50 23.53 10.05
CA ARG A 260 14.94 23.46 10.08
C ARG A 260 15.40 23.98 8.74
N VAL A 261 16.00 25.16 8.75
CA VAL A 261 16.77 25.60 7.58
C VAL A 261 17.82 24.54 7.37
N ALA A 262 17.73 23.79 6.26
CA ALA A 262 18.76 22.85 5.86
C ALA A 262 20.11 23.53 6.07
N ALA A 263 20.98 22.96 6.92
CA ALA A 263 22.35 23.41 6.97
C ALA A 263 22.86 23.25 5.54
N ILE A 264 23.21 24.38 4.89
CA ILE A 264 23.82 24.39 3.56
C ILE A 264 24.97 23.37 3.64
N ARG A 265 24.79 22.21 3.02
CA ARG A 265 25.84 21.20 2.85
C ARG A 265 26.69 21.58 1.65
#